data_AF-A0A6G3U885-F1
#
_entry.id   AF-A0A6G3U885-F1
#
_cell.length_a   1.000
_cell.length_b   1.000
_cell.length_c   1.000
_cell.angle_alpha   90.00
_cell.angle_beta   90.00
_cell.angle_gamma   90.00
#
_symmetry.space_group_name_H-M   'P 1'
#
loop_
_entity.id
_entity.type
_entity.pdbx_description
1 polymer ?
#
loop_
_entity_poly.entity_id
_entity_poly.type
_entity_poly.pdbx_seq_one_letter_code
_entity_poly.pdbx_strand_id
1 'polypeptide(L)' 'LLHATLEAAVGEGLQLVSDETWRDTLHAPQDTVLLSPAEMLSDRVTVVTDLAGALLPPGWPAAVARFPAG' A
#
# COMPACT_ATOMS: atom_id res chain seq x y z
N LEU A 1 0.66 -1.87 -15.04
CA LEU A 1 -0.50 -2.63 -14.50
C LEU A 1 -1.17 -1.87 -13.37
N LEU A 2 -0.42 -1.37 -12.38
CA LEU A 2 -0.97 -0.64 -11.22
C LEU A 2 -2.02 0.42 -11.58
N HIS A 3 -1.69 1.34 -12.49
CA HIS A 3 -2.63 2.37 -12.96
C HIS A 3 -3.95 1.78 -13.50
N ALA A 4 -3.86 0.83 -14.43
CA ALA A 4 -5.03 0.21 -15.03
C ALA A 4 -5.89 -0.56 -13.99
N THR A 5 -5.26 -1.18 -12.99
CA THR A 5 -5.97 -1.83 -11.88
C THR A 5 -6.75 -0.81 -11.06
N LEU A 6 -6.16 0.34 -10.76
CA LEU A 6 -6.84 1.41 -10.03
C LEU A 6 -7.97 2.03 -10.85
N GLU A 7 -7.75 2.30 -12.13
CA GLU A 7 -8.79 2.80 -13.03
C GLU A 7 -9.99 1.85 -13.09
N ALA A 8 -9.75 0.55 -13.26
CA ALA A 8 -10.81 -0.46 -13.27
C ALA A 8 -11.57 -0.50 -11.94
N ALA A 9 -10.86 -0.56 -10.81
CA ALA A 9 -11.48 -0.62 -9.50
C ALA A 9 -12.31 0.65 -9.18
N VAL A 10 -11.81 1.82 -9.56
CA VAL A 10 -12.54 3.09 -9.42
C VAL A 10 -13.77 3.13 -10.32
N GLY A 11 -13.64 2.66 -11.57
CA GLY A 11 -14.75 2.57 -12.52
C GLY A 11 -15.90 1.70 -12.01
N GLU A 12 -15.58 0.63 -11.28
CA GLU A 12 -16.54 -0.27 -10.65
C GLU A 12 -16.96 0.17 -9.24
N GLY A 13 -16.48 1.33 -8.75
CA GLY A 13 -16.84 1.85 -7.43
C GLY A 13 -16.35 1.00 -6.25
N LEU A 14 -15.28 0.22 -6.44
CA LEU A 14 -14.73 -0.65 -5.40
C LEU A 14 -13.94 0.14 -4.36
N GLN A 15 -13.95 -0.35 -3.12
CA GLN A 15 -13.08 0.15 -2.07
C GLN A 15 -11.64 -0.35 -2.31
N LEU A 16 -10.68 0.57 -2.24
CA LEU A 16 -9.27 0.27 -2.43
C LEU A 16 -8.55 0.15 -1.10
N VAL A 17 -7.94 -1.02 -0.87
CA VAL A 17 -7.03 -1.28 0.25
C VAL A 17 -5.68 -1.69 -0.33
N SER A 18 -4.64 -0.92 0.00
CA SER A 18 -3.25 -1.22 -0.35
C SER A 18 -2.56 -1.87 0.85
N ASP A 19 -2.15 -3.13 0.71
CA ASP A 19 -1.26 -3.77 1.68
C ASP A 19 0.19 -3.47 1.29
N GLU A 20 0.85 -2.64 2.09
CA GLU A 20 2.21 -2.16 1.86
C GLU A 20 3.20 -2.74 2.88
N THR A 21 2.84 -3.84 3.56
CA THR A 21 3.66 -4.50 4.59
C THR A 21 5.11 -4.77 4.14
N TRP A 22 5.31 -5.10 2.86
CA TRP A 22 6.62 -5.47 2.31
C TRP A 22 7.33 -4.34 1.56
N ARG A 23 6.85 -3.10 1.68
CA ARG A 23 7.36 -1.97 0.90
C ARG A 23 8.85 -1.69 1.12
N ASP A 24 9.37 -2.01 2.30
CA ASP A 24 10.76 -1.74 2.70
C ASP A 24 11.71 -2.91 2.40
N THR A 25 11.19 -4.03 1.88
CA THR A 25 11.97 -5.26 1.59
C THR A 25 12.09 -5.54 0.10
N LEU A 26 12.19 -4.50 -0.73
CA LEU A 26 12.38 -4.64 -2.18
C LEU A 26 13.64 -5.44 -2.49
N HIS A 27 13.57 -6.31 -3.50
CA HIS A 27 14.71 -7.13 -3.91
C HIS A 27 15.86 -6.31 -4.51
N ALA A 28 15.56 -5.23 -5.26
CA ALA A 28 16.54 -4.36 -5.90
C ALA A 28 16.16 -2.88 -5.68
N PRO A 29 16.31 -2.34 -4.45
CA PRO A 29 15.77 -1.02 -4.09
C PRO A 29 16.41 0.13 -4.87
N GLN A 30 17.65 -0.05 -5.37
CA GLN A 30 18.35 0.96 -6.17
C GLN A 30 17.80 1.05 -7.60
N ASP A 31 17.25 -0.06 -8.10
CA ASP A 31 16.83 -0.23 -9.50
C ASP A 31 15.30 -0.28 -9.65
N THR A 32 14.57 -0.25 -8.53
CA THR A 32 13.10 -0.39 -8.50
C THR A 32 12.47 0.90 -8.01
N VAL A 33 11.72 1.56 -8.90
CA VAL A 33 10.82 2.64 -8.49
C VAL A 33 9.59 2.01 -7.85
N LEU A 34 9.47 2.17 -6.53
CA LEU A 34 8.27 1.81 -5.79
C LEU A 34 7.28 2.97 -5.85
N LEU A 35 6.03 2.66 -6.23
CA LEU A 35 4.93 3.61 -6.27
C LEU A 35 3.74 3.02 -5.50
N SER A 36 3.27 3.75 -4.49
CA SER A 36 2.06 3.39 -3.74
C SER A 36 0.80 3.76 -4.53
N PRO A 37 -0.26 2.93 -4.50
CA PRO A 37 -1.57 3.33 -4.98
C PRO A 37 -2.09 4.64 -4.36
N ALA A 38 -1.73 4.91 -3.10
CA ALA A 38 -2.16 6.09 -2.37
C ALA A 38 -1.39 7.37 -2.75
N GLU A 39 -0.30 7.25 -3.52
CA GLU A 39 0.34 8.38 -4.20
C GLU A 39 -0.40 8.74 -5.50
N MET A 40 -1.07 7.76 -6.12
CA MET A 40 -1.84 7.96 -7.36
C MET A 40 -3.26 8.46 -7.08
N LEU A 41 -3.89 7.95 -6.02
CA LEU A 41 -5.27 8.24 -5.63
C LEU A 41 -5.39 8.42 -4.10
N SER A 42 -4.81 9.51 -3.60
CA SER A 42 -4.67 9.76 -2.16
C SER A 42 -5.97 9.88 -1.37
N ASP A 43 -7.08 10.16 -2.07
CA ASP A 43 -8.44 10.34 -1.55
C ASP A 43 -9.29 9.06 -1.61
N ARG A 44 -8.76 7.96 -2.17
CA ARG A 44 -9.52 6.71 -2.41
C ARG A 44 -8.92 5.48 -1.76
N VAL A 45 -7.64 5.51 -1.42
CA VAL A 45 -6.90 4.31 -0.98
C VAL A 45 -6.66 4.34 0.52
N THR A 46 -7.17 3.32 1.22
CA THR A 46 -6.72 3.00 2.57
C THR A 46 -5.44 2.18 2.47
N VAL A 47 -4.37 2.59 3.16
CA VAL A 47 -3.11 1.85 3.22
C VAL A 47 -3.03 1.11 4.55
N VAL A 48 -2.66 -0.16 4.52
CA VAL A 48 -2.32 -0.95 5.70
C VAL A 48 -0.87 -1.41 5.60
N THR A 49 -0.15 -1.39 6.72
CA THR A 49 1.21 -1.92 6.80
C THR A 49 1.39 -2.60 8.15
N ASP A 50 1.73 -3.88 8.13
CA ASP A 50 2.23 -4.57 9.32
C ASP A 50 3.67 -4.13 9.60
N LEU A 51 4.02 -3.92 10.86
CA LEU A 51 5.35 -3.48 11.25
C LEU A 51 6.36 -4.63 11.29
N ALA A 52 5.93 -5.89 11.36
CA ALA A 52 6.80 -7.05 11.29
C ALA A 52 7.43 -7.24 9.90
N GLY A 53 6.92 -6.56 8.87
CA GLY A 53 7.49 -6.58 7.52
C GLY A 53 8.90 -5.99 7.44
N ALA A 54 9.24 -5.05 8.33
CA ALA A 54 10.56 -4.40 8.31
C ALA A 54 11.07 -3.87 9.66
N LEU A 55 10.19 -3.64 10.65
CA LEU A 55 10.50 -2.84 11.84
C LEU A 55 10.40 -3.60 13.16
N LEU A 56 9.63 -4.70 13.24
CA LEU A 56 9.41 -5.48 14.45
C LEU A 56 9.67 -6.98 14.25
N PRO A 57 9.94 -7.75 15.33
CA PRO A 57 10.00 -9.20 15.23
C PRO A 57 8.68 -9.83 14.74
N PRO A 58 8.72 -10.92 13.96
CA PRO A 58 7.52 -11.68 13.60
C PRO A 58 6.74 -12.14 14.84
N GLY A 59 5.42 -12.02 14.80
CA GLY A 59 4.52 -12.43 15.87
C GLY A 59 4.14 -11.32 16.87
N TRP A 60 4.64 -10.11 16.70
CA TRP A 60 4.18 -8.94 17.44
C TRP A 60 2.97 -8.30 16.75
N PRO A 61 1.83 -8.09 17.42
CA PRO A 61 0.59 -7.62 16.77
C PRO A 61 0.57 -6.09 16.66
N ALA A 62 1.40 -5.53 15.77
CA ALA A 62 1.45 -4.09 15.57
C ALA A 62 1.48 -3.73 14.08
N ALA A 63 0.51 -2.92 13.67
CA ALA A 63 0.30 -2.46 12.30
C ALA A 63 -0.22 -1.02 12.30
N VAL A 64 -0.10 -0.34 11.17
CA VAL A 64 -0.62 1.01 10.95
C VAL A 64 -1.59 1.00 9.77
N ALA A 65 -2.68 1.77 9.91
CA ALA A 65 -3.58 2.06 8.80
C ALA A 65 -3.63 3.57 8.56
N ARG A 66 -3.45 3.98 7.30
CA ARG A 66 -3.71 5.34 6.83
C ARG A 66 -5.01 5.33 6.05
N PHE A 67 -5.95 6.17 6.45
CA PHE A 67 -7.19 6.39 5.71
C PHE A 67 -7.04 7.62 4.79
N PRO A 68 -7.78 7.65 3.66
CA PRO A 68 -7.90 8.86 2.86
C PRO A 68 -8.39 10.04 3.69
N ALA A 69 -7.95 11.25 3.36
CA ALA A 69 -8.57 12.45 3.90
C ALA A 69 -10.00 12.53 3.34
N GLY A 70 -10.99 12.54 4.22
CA GLY A 70 -12.40 12.71 3.85
C GLY A 70 -12.73 14.11 3.38
#